data_AF-A0AAV0DAH7-F1
#
_entry.id   AF-A0AAV0DAH7-F1
#
_cell.length_a   1.000
_cell.length_b   1.000
_cell.length_c   1.000
_cell.angle_alpha   90.00
_cell.angle_beta   90.00
_cell.angle_gamma   90.00
#
_symmetry.space_group_name_H-M   'P 1'
#
loop_
_entity.id
_entity.type
_entity.pdbx_description
1 polymer ?
#
loop_
_entity_poly.entity_id
_entity_poly.type
_entity_poly.pdbx_seq_one_letter_code
_entity_poly.pdbx_strand_id
1 'polypeptide(L)'
;MYIQPSLPHRMLDLCRVVDSSLALDLDGSVYVEAQSFLESLPKRPSSFGCTGSNDLKCEMDFLKGTSHSAKEIIDTLISHPLDVLAEPRNETAILESLSSLTAHIYLKHTFPEMIQEWRRQRKGRSGHPWSSFEHTRNLLEDLVKRGEGIKAKLEKLYKKEREFEAQLEAIENCSLSLKEERQELLNQIKMAYSLAEEQARNYTEAEEVEVDLAIKQLELRLKSKWAATRLLFY
;
A
#
# COMPACT_ATOMS: atom_id res chain seq x y z
N MET A 1 -6.13 -21.46 47.73
CA MET A 1 -6.52 -21.69 46.32
C MET A 1 -6.26 -20.41 45.55
N TYR A 2 -5.16 -20.35 44.80
CA TYR A 2 -4.84 -19.22 43.93
C TYR A 2 -5.14 -19.64 42.49
N ILE A 3 -6.06 -18.91 41.85
CA ILE A 3 -6.38 -19.07 40.43
C ILE A 3 -5.27 -18.35 39.65
N GLN A 4 -4.45 -19.11 38.93
CA GLN A 4 -3.61 -18.54 37.86
C GLN A 4 -4.51 -18.05 36.73
N PRO A 5 -4.37 -16.80 36.25
CA PRO A 5 -4.82 -16.46 34.92
C PRO A 5 -3.75 -16.94 33.93
N SER A 6 -4.04 -18.02 33.22
CA SER A 6 -3.31 -18.42 32.03
C SER A 6 -3.56 -17.38 30.94
N LEU A 7 -2.55 -16.55 30.66
CA LEU A 7 -2.55 -15.68 29.48
C LEU A 7 -2.38 -16.54 28.20
N PRO A 8 -2.95 -16.12 27.06
CA PRO A 8 -3.15 -16.99 25.91
C PRO A 8 -1.88 -17.07 25.06
N HIS A 9 -1.10 -18.14 25.23
CA HIS A 9 -0.03 -18.53 24.29
C HIS A 9 -0.54 -18.90 22.87
N ARG A 10 -1.83 -18.75 22.57
CA ARG A 10 -2.41 -19.13 21.27
C ARG A 10 -2.46 -18.02 20.22
N MET A 11 -2.10 -16.78 20.54
CA MET A 11 -2.09 -15.69 19.54
C MET A 11 -0.74 -15.49 18.85
N LEU A 12 0.37 -15.90 19.45
CA LEU A 12 1.71 -15.74 18.85
C LEU A 12 1.99 -16.74 17.73
N ASP A 13 1.35 -17.92 17.76
CA ASP A 13 1.57 -18.97 16.76
C ASP A 13 0.77 -18.75 15.45
N LEU A 14 -0.24 -17.88 15.44
CA LEU A 14 -1.03 -17.57 14.25
C LEU A 14 -0.43 -16.44 13.39
N CYS A 15 0.38 -15.55 13.99
CA CYS A 15 1.10 -14.52 13.22
C CYS A 15 2.31 -15.12 12.50
N ARG A 16 3.03 -16.06 13.13
CA ARG A 16 4.29 -16.60 12.61
C ARG A 16 4.16 -17.50 11.37
N VAL A 17 2.96 -18.02 11.10
CA VAL A 17 2.70 -18.90 9.94
C VAL A 17 2.47 -18.11 8.65
N VAL A 18 2.15 -16.82 8.73
CA VAL A 18 2.02 -15.96 7.52
C VAL A 18 3.38 -15.40 7.08
N ASP A 19 4.36 -15.33 7.98
CA ASP A 19 5.66 -14.71 7.74
C ASP A 19 6.63 -15.52 6.87
N SER A 20 6.33 -16.80 6.57
CA SER A 20 7.25 -17.67 5.83
C SER A 20 6.88 -17.89 4.36
N SER A 21 5.79 -17.30 3.86
CA SER A 21 5.31 -17.47 2.47
C SER A 21 5.23 -16.16 1.68
N LEU A 22 5.28 -15.02 2.37
CA LEU A 22 5.33 -13.68 1.78
C LEU A 22 6.66 -12.99 2.08
N ALA A 23 7.76 -13.75 2.07
CA ALA A 23 9.01 -13.21 1.56
C ALA A 23 8.75 -12.86 0.09
N LEU A 24 8.09 -11.72 -0.10
CA LEU A 24 7.80 -11.08 -1.36
C LEU A 24 9.15 -10.63 -1.90
N ASP A 25 9.91 -11.59 -2.40
CA ASP A 25 10.66 -11.45 -3.63
C ASP A 25 9.64 -11.28 -4.79
N LEU A 26 8.73 -10.32 -4.62
CA LEU A 26 7.75 -9.92 -5.59
C LEU A 26 8.41 -8.82 -6.39
N ASP A 27 9.42 -9.26 -7.13
CA ASP A 27 9.67 -8.83 -8.49
C ASP A 27 9.42 -7.34 -8.71
N GLY A 28 10.27 -6.52 -8.08
CA GLY A 28 10.43 -5.13 -8.50
C GLY A 28 10.66 -5.03 -10.01
N SER A 29 11.15 -6.11 -10.64
CA SER A 29 11.29 -6.27 -12.08
C SER A 29 10.01 -6.01 -12.86
N VAL A 30 8.86 -6.59 -12.49
CA VAL A 30 7.63 -6.48 -13.32
C VAL A 30 7.08 -5.05 -13.33
N TYR A 31 7.14 -4.36 -12.19
CA TYR A 31 6.69 -2.97 -12.11
C TYR A 31 7.67 -2.01 -12.80
N VAL A 32 8.98 -2.22 -12.61
CA VAL A 32 10.03 -1.42 -13.27
C VAL A 32 10.02 -1.65 -14.79
N GLU A 33 9.79 -2.88 -15.23
CA GLU A 33 9.65 -3.25 -16.64
C GLU A 33 8.39 -2.65 -17.25
N ALA A 34 7.24 -2.74 -16.56
CA ALA A 34 5.99 -2.11 -17.00
C ALA A 34 6.13 -0.58 -17.11
N GLN A 35 6.81 0.05 -16.15
CA GLN A 35 7.05 1.50 -16.17
C GLN A 35 8.02 1.89 -17.30
N SER A 36 9.11 1.15 -17.47
CA SER A 36 10.07 1.34 -18.58
C SER A 36 9.39 1.14 -19.93
N PHE A 37 8.50 0.16 -20.04
CA PHE A 37 7.70 -0.08 -21.23
C PHE A 37 6.77 1.11 -21.51
N LEU A 38 6.02 1.59 -20.51
CA LEU A 38 5.15 2.77 -20.65
C LEU A 38 5.93 4.01 -21.10
N GLU A 39 7.15 4.21 -20.60
CA GLU A 39 8.04 5.32 -20.99
C GLU A 39 8.59 5.16 -22.41
N SER A 40 8.78 3.93 -22.88
CA SER A 40 9.26 3.62 -24.23
C SER A 40 8.20 3.73 -25.33
N LEU A 41 6.92 3.78 -24.96
CA LEU A 41 5.83 3.80 -25.94
C LEU A 41 5.84 5.08 -26.77
N PRO A 42 5.57 4.98 -28.10
CA PRO A 42 5.51 6.15 -28.96
C PRO A 42 4.42 7.10 -28.45
N LYS A 43 4.82 8.34 -28.18
CA LYS A 43 3.87 9.43 -27.94
C LYS A 43 3.05 9.59 -29.21
N ARG A 44 1.71 9.64 -29.06
CA ARG A 44 0.75 9.82 -30.15
C ARG A 44 1.31 10.85 -31.14
N PRO A 45 1.41 10.56 -32.45
CA PRO A 45 1.77 11.59 -33.41
C PRO A 45 0.76 12.74 -33.23
N SER A 46 1.27 13.88 -32.80
CA SER A 46 0.52 15.13 -32.61
C SER A 46 0.18 15.73 -33.98
N SER A 47 -0.48 14.96 -34.84
CA SER A 47 -1.13 15.39 -36.08
C SER A 47 -1.76 14.16 -36.75
N PHE A 48 -2.95 13.80 -36.30
CA PHE A 48 -4.03 13.48 -37.24
C PHE A 48 -5.06 14.61 -37.11
N GLY A 49 -4.55 15.85 -37.12
CA GLY A 49 -5.37 16.97 -37.54
C GLY A 49 -5.61 16.70 -39.01
N CYS A 50 -6.85 16.38 -39.36
CA CYS A 50 -7.33 16.64 -40.70
C CYS A 50 -7.07 18.12 -40.95
N THR A 51 -5.93 18.45 -41.54
CA THR A 51 -5.76 19.72 -42.21
C THR A 51 -6.81 19.65 -43.30
N GLY A 52 -7.96 20.26 -43.03
CA GLY A 52 -8.99 20.54 -44.00
C GLY A 52 -8.34 21.38 -45.07
N SER A 53 -7.78 20.70 -46.06
CA SER A 53 -7.23 21.28 -47.26
C SER A 53 -8.44 21.77 -48.04
N ASN A 54 -8.75 23.04 -47.86
CA ASN A 54 -9.54 23.77 -48.85
C ASN A 54 -8.81 23.83 -50.21
N ASP A 55 -7.55 23.36 -50.30
CA ASP A 55 -6.77 23.28 -51.54
C ASP A 55 -7.16 22.06 -52.40
N LEU A 56 -7.62 20.95 -51.82
CA LEU A 56 -8.10 19.77 -52.58
C LEU A 56 -9.45 20.00 -53.28
N LYS A 57 -10.19 21.03 -52.87
CA LYS A 57 -11.51 21.36 -53.43
C LYS A 57 -11.42 21.92 -54.86
N CYS A 58 -10.23 22.38 -55.27
CA CYS A 58 -10.02 23.03 -56.55
C CYS A 58 -9.48 22.08 -57.65
N GLU A 59 -8.91 20.93 -57.27
CA GLU A 59 -8.16 20.07 -58.20
C GLU A 59 -9.05 19.04 -58.94
N MET A 60 -10.15 18.58 -58.32
CA MET A 60 -11.09 17.63 -58.95
C MET A 60 -12.07 18.28 -59.94
N ASP A 61 -12.26 19.59 -59.89
CA ASP A 61 -13.06 20.34 -60.88
C ASP A 61 -12.38 20.35 -62.27
N PHE A 62 -11.07 20.07 -62.36
CA PHE A 62 -10.32 19.95 -63.62
C PHE A 62 -10.78 18.78 -64.50
N LEU A 63 -11.35 17.73 -63.91
CA LEU A 63 -11.87 16.58 -64.66
C LEU A 63 -13.17 16.92 -65.40
N LYS A 64 -13.81 18.05 -65.05
CA LYS A 64 -15.10 18.46 -65.60
C LYS A 64 -14.92 19.47 -66.73
N GLY A 65 -14.79 18.97 -67.95
CA GLY A 65 -15.08 19.77 -69.15
C GLY A 65 -13.92 20.14 -70.09
N THR A 66 -12.71 19.59 -69.90
CA THR A 66 -11.60 19.79 -70.85
C THR A 66 -11.15 18.47 -71.46
N SER A 67 -10.79 18.50 -72.74
CA SER A 67 -10.33 17.36 -73.54
C SER A 67 -8.95 16.87 -73.08
N HIS A 68 -8.90 16.26 -71.89
CA HIS A 68 -7.70 15.67 -71.33
C HIS A 68 -7.36 14.35 -72.02
N SER A 69 -6.07 14.09 -72.20
CA SER A 69 -5.63 12.81 -72.73
C SER A 69 -5.96 11.68 -71.74
N ALA A 70 -6.18 10.47 -72.25
CA ALA A 70 -6.41 9.28 -71.42
C ALA A 70 -5.34 9.09 -70.35
N LYS A 71 -4.10 9.47 -70.68
CA LYS A 71 -2.94 9.37 -69.82
C LYS A 71 -3.01 10.33 -68.63
N GLU A 72 -3.38 11.59 -68.86
CA GLU A 72 -3.52 12.59 -67.78
C GLU A 72 -4.59 12.19 -66.75
N ILE A 73 -5.72 11.65 -67.22
CA ILE A 73 -6.80 11.21 -66.34
C ILE A 73 -6.32 10.05 -65.44
N ILE A 74 -5.58 9.09 -66.01
CA ILE A 74 -5.04 7.95 -65.25
C ILE A 74 -3.92 8.39 -64.29
N ASP A 75 -2.98 9.22 -64.72
CA ASP A 75 -1.89 9.73 -63.88
C ASP A 75 -2.45 10.54 -62.70
N THR A 76 -3.53 11.29 -62.93
CA THR A 76 -4.25 12.02 -61.87
C THR A 76 -4.90 11.06 -60.88
N LEU A 77 -5.57 10.00 -61.36
CA LEU A 77 -6.18 8.99 -60.48
C LEU A 77 -5.15 8.27 -59.61
N ILE A 78 -3.97 7.96 -60.17
CA ILE A 78 -2.89 7.28 -59.43
C ILE A 78 -2.27 8.20 -58.36
N SER A 79 -2.25 9.50 -58.61
CA SER A 79 -1.62 10.48 -57.71
C SER A 79 -2.48 10.84 -56.49
N HIS A 80 -3.79 10.58 -56.54
CA HIS A 80 -4.72 10.97 -55.48
C HIS A 80 -4.88 9.88 -54.40
N PRO A 81 -4.99 10.27 -53.11
CA PRO A 81 -5.26 9.32 -52.04
C PRO A 81 -6.67 8.71 -52.19
N LEU A 82 -6.78 7.41 -51.91
CA LEU A 82 -8.02 6.64 -52.03
C LEU A 82 -9.18 7.22 -51.20
N ASP A 83 -8.87 7.92 -50.10
CA ASP A 83 -9.85 8.66 -49.29
C ASP A 83 -10.62 9.72 -50.08
N VAL A 84 -9.92 10.46 -50.95
CA VAL A 84 -10.47 11.53 -51.77
C VAL A 84 -11.22 10.93 -52.96
N LEU A 85 -10.68 9.86 -53.57
CA LEU A 85 -11.31 9.17 -54.70
C LEU A 85 -12.61 8.47 -54.30
N ALA A 86 -12.71 8.00 -53.06
CA ALA A 86 -13.88 7.29 -52.55
C ALA A 86 -15.02 8.20 -52.06
N GLU A 87 -14.86 9.53 -52.13
CA GLU A 87 -15.94 10.46 -51.84
C GLU A 87 -17.04 10.39 -52.92
N PRO A 88 -18.33 10.32 -52.56
CA PRO A 88 -19.43 10.13 -53.53
C PRO A 88 -19.47 11.19 -54.64
N ARG A 89 -19.05 12.42 -54.34
CA ARG A 89 -18.98 13.52 -55.31
C ARG A 89 -17.87 13.30 -56.34
N ASN A 90 -16.71 12.85 -55.89
CA ASN A 90 -15.54 12.62 -56.74
C ASN A 90 -15.70 11.34 -57.55
N GLU A 91 -16.28 10.29 -56.98
CA GLU A 91 -16.61 9.04 -57.68
C GLU A 91 -17.47 9.30 -58.93
N THR A 92 -18.46 10.19 -58.80
CA THR A 92 -19.36 10.55 -59.92
C THR A 92 -18.59 11.28 -61.02
N ALA A 93 -17.75 12.27 -60.67
CA ALA A 93 -16.92 13.01 -61.62
C ALA A 93 -15.87 12.15 -62.32
N ILE A 94 -15.26 11.21 -61.59
CA ILE A 94 -14.32 10.23 -62.12
C ILE A 94 -15.03 9.29 -63.09
N LEU A 95 -16.22 8.81 -62.76
CA LEU A 95 -17.00 7.94 -63.66
C LEU A 95 -17.44 8.64 -64.94
N GLU A 96 -17.77 9.93 -64.87
CA GLU A 96 -18.04 10.76 -66.05
C GLU A 96 -16.78 10.89 -66.92
N SER A 97 -15.62 11.14 -66.31
CA SER A 97 -14.33 11.26 -67.00
C SER A 97 -13.85 9.94 -67.61
N LEU A 98 -14.10 8.82 -66.94
CA LEU A 98 -13.84 7.48 -67.48
C LEU A 98 -14.83 7.10 -68.59
N SER A 99 -16.03 7.69 -68.58
CA SER A 99 -17.05 7.44 -69.61
C SER A 99 -16.76 8.15 -70.93
N SER A 100 -16.01 9.27 -70.91
CA SER A 100 -15.56 9.96 -72.14
C SER A 100 -14.40 9.22 -72.83
N LEU A 101 -13.73 8.32 -72.10
CA LEU A 101 -12.62 7.50 -72.60
C LEU A 101 -13.13 6.21 -73.27
N THR A 102 -13.52 6.31 -74.53
CA THR A 102 -14.08 5.20 -75.34
C THR A 102 -13.21 3.95 -75.40
N ALA A 103 -11.90 4.07 -75.15
CA ALA A 103 -10.93 2.97 -75.19
C ALA A 103 -10.78 2.18 -73.87
N HIS A 104 -11.38 2.62 -72.76
CA HIS A 104 -11.09 2.07 -71.42
C HIS A 104 -12.34 1.56 -70.69
N ILE A 105 -13.20 0.82 -71.41
CA ILE A 105 -14.43 0.20 -70.88
C ILE A 105 -14.16 -0.63 -69.61
N TYR A 106 -13.00 -1.30 -69.55
CA TYR A 106 -12.60 -2.09 -68.38
C TYR A 106 -12.49 -1.24 -67.10
N LEU A 107 -11.91 -0.04 -67.18
CA LEU A 107 -11.70 0.82 -66.02
C LEU A 107 -13.02 1.42 -65.52
N LYS A 108 -13.94 1.71 -66.43
CA LYS A 108 -15.32 2.15 -66.10
C LYS A 108 -16.09 1.11 -65.29
N HIS A 109 -15.90 -0.17 -65.57
CA HIS A 109 -16.59 -1.25 -64.86
C HIS A 109 -15.90 -1.62 -63.54
N THR A 110 -14.56 -1.61 -63.51
CA THR A 110 -13.79 -2.05 -62.33
C THR A 110 -13.63 -0.96 -61.27
N PHE A 111 -13.66 0.33 -61.65
CA PHE A 111 -13.46 1.43 -60.70
C PHE A 111 -14.51 1.47 -59.56
N PRO A 112 -15.83 1.37 -59.82
CA PRO A 112 -16.83 1.30 -58.76
C PRO A 112 -16.62 0.11 -57.82
N GLU A 113 -16.27 -1.07 -58.37
CA GLU A 113 -16.03 -2.28 -57.59
C GLU A 113 -14.81 -2.12 -56.67
N MET A 114 -13.71 -1.54 -57.19
CA MET A 114 -12.50 -1.25 -56.41
C MET A 114 -12.76 -0.26 -55.27
N ILE A 115 -13.48 0.84 -55.54
CA ILE A 115 -13.82 1.83 -54.51
C ILE A 115 -14.75 1.23 -53.45
N GLN A 116 -15.73 0.42 -53.85
CA GLN A 116 -16.59 -0.29 -52.90
C GLN A 116 -15.84 -1.32 -52.06
N GLU A 117 -14.93 -2.08 -52.66
CA GLU A 117 -14.06 -3.02 -51.95
C GLU A 117 -13.19 -2.29 -50.92
N TRP A 118 -12.57 -1.17 -51.31
CA TRP A 118 -11.81 -0.32 -50.40
C TRP A 118 -12.66 0.22 -49.23
N ARG A 119 -13.89 0.68 -49.50
CA ARG A 119 -14.83 1.09 -48.43
C ARG A 119 -15.18 -0.06 -47.50
N ARG A 120 -15.37 -1.27 -48.02
CA ARG A 120 -15.65 -2.48 -47.23
C ARG A 120 -14.47 -2.82 -46.32
N GLN A 121 -13.24 -2.79 -46.85
CA GLN A 121 -12.02 -3.02 -46.07
C GLN A 121 -11.79 -1.93 -45.00
N ARG A 122 -12.11 -0.66 -45.32
CA ARG A 122 -12.03 0.45 -44.36
C ARG A 122 -13.06 0.34 -43.24
N LYS A 123 -14.31 -0.03 -43.56
CA LYS A 123 -15.38 -0.24 -42.56
C LYS A 123 -15.14 -1.47 -41.67
N GLY A 124 -14.49 -2.52 -42.18
CA GLY A 124 -14.10 -3.71 -41.40
C GLY A 124 -13.01 -3.46 -40.35
N ARG A 125 -12.29 -2.34 -40.44
CA ARG A 125 -11.32 -1.85 -39.44
C ARG A 125 -11.91 -0.79 -38.50
N SER A 126 -13.22 -0.86 -38.20
CA SER A 126 -13.92 0.12 -37.36
C SER A 126 -13.46 0.14 -35.88
N GLY A 127 -12.69 -0.85 -35.44
CA GLY A 127 -11.84 -0.71 -34.25
C GLY A 127 -10.51 -0.08 -34.64
N HIS A 128 -10.37 1.24 -34.50
CA HIS A 128 -9.09 1.90 -34.71
C HIS A 128 -8.04 1.22 -33.80
N PRO A 129 -6.95 0.60 -34.33
CA PRO A 129 -6.00 -0.16 -33.53
C PRO A 129 -5.42 0.62 -32.34
N TRP A 130 -5.37 1.95 -32.46
CA TRP A 130 -4.94 2.81 -31.36
C TRP A 130 -5.91 2.85 -30.17
N SER A 131 -7.21 2.60 -30.36
CA SER A 131 -8.17 2.61 -29.24
C SER A 131 -7.94 1.45 -28.29
N SER A 132 -7.65 0.25 -28.82
CA SER A 132 -7.28 -0.91 -28.00
C SER A 132 -5.93 -0.68 -27.31
N PHE A 133 -4.96 -0.13 -28.03
CA PHE A 133 -3.64 0.19 -27.49
C PHE A 133 -3.70 1.25 -26.37
N GLU A 134 -4.43 2.35 -26.57
CA GLU A 134 -4.61 3.38 -25.54
C GLU A 134 -5.34 2.83 -24.31
N HIS A 135 -6.34 1.96 -24.51
CA HIS A 135 -7.04 1.31 -23.40
C HIS A 135 -6.11 0.42 -22.57
N THR A 136 -5.33 -0.45 -23.22
CA THR A 136 -4.36 -1.32 -22.53
C THR A 136 -3.26 -0.49 -21.86
N ARG A 137 -2.78 0.59 -22.49
CA ARG A 137 -1.79 1.49 -21.90
C ARG A 137 -2.30 2.16 -20.62
N ASN A 138 -3.51 2.72 -20.67
CA ASN A 138 -4.10 3.39 -19.50
C ASN A 138 -4.35 2.38 -18.37
N LEU A 139 -4.80 1.17 -18.69
CA LEU A 139 -4.96 0.10 -17.71
C LEU A 139 -3.63 -0.25 -17.04
N LEU A 140 -2.55 -0.38 -17.82
CA LEU A 140 -1.22 -0.67 -17.29
C LEU A 140 -0.72 0.46 -16.37
N GLU A 141 -0.91 1.72 -16.77
CA GLU A 141 -0.55 2.89 -15.96
C GLU A 141 -1.31 2.93 -14.62
N ASP A 142 -2.62 2.65 -14.64
CA ASP A 142 -3.44 2.58 -13.43
C ASP A 142 -3.02 1.43 -12.51
N LEU A 143 -2.65 0.28 -13.07
CA LEU A 143 -2.16 -0.87 -12.30
C LEU A 143 -0.81 -0.57 -11.64
N VAL A 144 0.13 0.05 -12.36
CA VAL A 144 1.43 0.46 -11.82
C VAL A 144 1.24 1.44 -10.65
N LYS A 145 0.45 2.50 -10.84
CA LYS A 145 0.16 3.49 -9.78
C LYS A 145 -0.49 2.84 -8.56
N ARG A 146 -1.41 1.90 -8.78
CA ARG A 146 -2.06 1.16 -7.68
C ARG A 146 -1.06 0.27 -6.95
N GLY A 147 -0.17 -0.40 -7.67
CA GLY A 147 0.92 -1.21 -7.12
C GLY A 147 1.87 -0.38 -6.25
N GLU A 148 2.34 0.76 -6.75
CA GLU A 148 3.16 1.70 -5.98
C GLU A 148 2.43 2.20 -4.71
N GLY A 149 1.14 2.51 -4.83
CA GLY A 149 0.31 2.91 -3.70
C GLY A 149 0.16 1.82 -2.63
N ILE A 150 0.08 0.55 -3.04
CA ILE A 150 0.08 -0.61 -2.13
C ILE A 150 1.44 -0.76 -1.47
N LYS A 151 2.54 -0.69 -2.24
CA LYS A 151 3.91 -0.77 -1.72
C LYS A 151 4.16 0.29 -0.64
N ALA A 152 3.80 1.54 -0.90
CA ALA A 152 3.94 2.62 0.07
C ALA A 152 3.10 2.40 1.36
N LYS A 153 1.91 1.80 1.24
CA LYS A 153 1.09 1.43 2.40
C LYS A 153 1.74 0.29 3.20
N LEU A 154 2.28 -0.72 2.52
CA LEU A 154 3.00 -1.82 3.18
C LEU A 154 4.24 -1.32 3.92
N GLU A 155 5.06 -0.48 3.30
CA GLU A 155 6.24 0.11 3.96
C GLU A 155 5.86 0.91 5.22
N LYS A 156 4.76 1.67 5.18
CA LYS A 156 4.23 2.36 6.36
C LYS A 156 3.77 1.40 7.46
N LEU A 157 3.12 0.29 7.07
CA LEU A 157 2.70 -0.73 8.02
C LEU A 157 3.90 -1.43 8.66
N TYR A 158 4.91 -1.82 7.90
CA TYR A 158 6.14 -2.41 8.44
C TYR A 158 6.89 -1.46 9.37
N LYS A 159 6.89 -0.15 9.09
CA LYS A 159 7.46 0.83 10.03
C LYS A 159 6.69 0.87 11.35
N LYS A 160 5.35 0.84 11.27
CA LYS A 160 4.47 0.88 12.44
C LYS A 160 4.56 -0.41 13.27
N GLU A 161 4.69 -1.55 12.60
CA GLU A 161 4.91 -2.84 13.23
C GLU A 161 6.19 -2.84 14.07
N ARG A 162 7.32 -2.41 13.49
CA ARG A 162 8.59 -2.28 14.23
C ARG A 162 8.50 -1.29 15.39
N GLU A 163 7.76 -0.19 15.23
CA GLU A 163 7.53 0.76 16.32
C GLU A 163 6.75 0.11 17.47
N PHE A 164 5.71 -0.67 17.17
CA PHE A 164 4.95 -1.38 18.19
C PHE A 164 5.76 -2.50 18.86
N GLU A 165 6.58 -3.22 18.11
CA GLU A 165 7.48 -4.24 18.66
C GLU A 165 8.47 -3.62 19.67
N ALA A 166 9.07 -2.47 19.33
CA ALA A 166 9.93 -1.73 20.25
C ALA A 166 9.18 -1.23 21.50
N GLN A 167 7.92 -0.79 21.34
CA GLN A 167 7.08 -0.39 22.48
C GLN A 167 6.74 -1.58 23.39
N LEU A 168 6.47 -2.76 22.81
CA LEU A 168 6.22 -3.97 23.58
C LEU A 168 7.45 -4.40 24.37
N GLU A 169 8.63 -4.42 23.73
CA GLU A 169 9.90 -4.73 24.41
C GLU A 169 10.17 -3.76 25.58
N ALA A 170 9.91 -2.46 25.38
CA ALA A 170 10.05 -1.47 26.44
C ALA A 170 9.08 -1.71 27.62
N ILE A 171 7.83 -2.08 27.34
CA ILE A 171 6.83 -2.41 28.36
C ILE A 171 7.23 -3.68 29.12
N GLU A 172 7.72 -4.70 28.41
CA GLU A 172 8.17 -5.95 29.02
C GLU A 172 9.36 -5.72 29.95
N ASN A 173 10.36 -4.95 29.50
CA ASN A 173 11.51 -4.58 30.33
C ASN A 173 11.09 -3.78 31.57
N CYS A 174 10.17 -2.81 31.42
CA CYS A 174 9.62 -2.04 32.54
C CYS A 174 8.87 -2.94 33.54
N SER A 175 8.06 -3.87 33.04
CA SER A 175 7.34 -4.87 33.86
C SER A 175 8.30 -5.77 34.65
N LEU A 176 9.41 -6.18 34.03
CA LEU A 176 10.43 -7.01 34.65
C LEU A 176 11.14 -6.24 35.77
N SER A 177 11.57 -5.01 35.50
CA SER A 177 12.18 -4.11 36.49
C SER A 177 11.25 -3.85 37.69
N LEU A 178 9.96 -3.56 37.45
CA LEU A 178 8.99 -3.37 38.54
C LEU A 178 8.77 -4.62 39.39
N LYS A 179 8.87 -5.83 38.80
CA LYS A 179 8.80 -7.08 39.58
C LYS A 179 10.02 -7.26 40.48
N GLU A 180 11.21 -6.90 39.98
CA GLU A 180 12.44 -6.92 40.77
C GLU A 180 12.39 -5.91 41.92
N GLU A 181 12.00 -4.66 41.64
CA GLU A 181 11.83 -3.62 42.66
C GLU A 181 10.81 -4.05 43.73
N ARG A 182 9.68 -4.64 43.31
CA ARG A 182 8.68 -5.16 44.24
C ARG A 182 9.26 -6.27 45.12
N GLN A 183 10.04 -7.18 44.54
CA GLN A 183 10.64 -8.28 45.29
C GLN A 183 11.65 -7.77 46.32
N GLU A 184 12.46 -6.79 45.94
CA GLU A 184 13.41 -6.15 46.86
C GLU A 184 12.70 -5.41 47.99
N LEU A 185 11.65 -4.65 47.68
CA LEU A 185 10.83 -3.98 48.69
C LEU A 185 10.18 -4.98 49.66
N LEU A 186 9.71 -6.13 49.18
CA LEU A 186 9.21 -7.21 50.04
C LEU A 186 10.29 -7.77 50.96
N ASN A 187 11.54 -7.90 50.48
CA ASN A 187 12.66 -8.33 51.32
C ASN A 187 12.97 -7.30 52.42
N GLN A 188 12.97 -6.01 52.07
CA GLN A 188 13.17 -4.93 53.02
C GLN A 188 12.07 -4.88 54.09
N ILE A 189 10.80 -5.05 53.69
CA ILE A 189 9.67 -5.14 54.64
C ILE A 189 9.86 -6.32 55.59
N LYS A 190 10.26 -7.49 55.09
CA LYS A 190 10.50 -8.67 55.95
C LYS A 190 11.59 -8.39 56.99
N MET A 191 12.70 -7.77 56.59
CA MET A 191 13.78 -7.41 57.51
C MET A 191 13.33 -6.38 58.55
N ALA A 192 12.61 -5.35 58.13
CA ALA A 192 12.08 -4.32 59.03
C ALA A 192 11.08 -4.92 60.03
N TYR A 193 10.21 -5.82 59.56
CA TYR A 193 9.26 -6.52 60.42
C TYR A 193 9.97 -7.40 61.45
N SER A 194 10.95 -8.22 61.04
CA SER A 194 11.71 -9.05 61.98
C SER A 194 12.46 -8.23 63.02
N LEU A 195 13.04 -7.09 62.61
CA LEU A 195 13.73 -6.18 63.53
C LEU A 195 12.75 -5.55 64.53
N ALA A 196 11.58 -5.10 64.06
CA ALA A 196 10.55 -4.55 64.94
C ALA A 196 10.04 -5.60 65.93
N GLU A 197 9.87 -6.85 65.49
CA GLU A 197 9.44 -7.96 66.35
C GLU A 197 10.50 -8.31 67.41
N GLU A 198 11.78 -8.27 67.05
CA GLU A 198 12.90 -8.45 68.00
C GLU A 198 12.97 -7.30 69.01
N GLN A 199 12.86 -6.05 68.56
CA GLN A 199 12.84 -4.89 69.45
C GLN A 199 11.66 -4.90 70.42
N ALA A 200 10.48 -5.28 69.96
CA ALA A 200 9.29 -5.41 70.80
C ALA A 200 9.46 -6.50 71.89
N ARG A 201 10.09 -7.63 71.53
CA ARG A 201 10.43 -8.68 72.51
C ARG A 201 11.43 -8.18 73.55
N ASN A 202 12.53 -7.59 73.10
CA ASN A 202 13.58 -7.09 73.97
C ASN A 202 13.07 -6.00 74.94
N TYR A 203 12.17 -5.12 74.46
CA TYR A 203 11.54 -4.10 75.31
C TYR A 203 10.70 -4.74 76.42
N THR A 204 9.85 -5.71 76.07
CA THR A 204 8.99 -6.42 77.05
C THR A 204 9.84 -7.17 78.08
N GLU A 205 10.87 -7.90 77.64
CA GLU A 205 11.78 -8.62 78.54
C GLU A 205 12.54 -7.68 79.49
N ALA A 206 13.01 -6.53 79.00
CA ALA A 206 13.67 -5.53 79.83
C ALA A 206 12.71 -4.94 80.88
N GLU A 207 11.48 -4.63 80.48
CA GLU A 207 10.44 -4.12 81.39
C GLU A 207 10.10 -5.15 82.47
N GLU A 208 9.94 -6.43 82.12
CA GLU A 208 9.70 -7.51 83.09
C GLU A 208 10.83 -7.62 84.12
N VAL A 209 12.10 -7.55 83.68
CA VAL A 209 13.26 -7.59 84.58
C VAL A 209 13.31 -6.39 85.52
N GLU A 210 13.00 -5.18 85.04
CA GLU A 210 12.95 -3.98 85.88
C GLU A 210 11.83 -4.06 86.93
N VAL A 211 10.65 -4.52 86.54
CA VAL A 211 9.50 -4.72 87.44
C VAL A 211 9.84 -5.74 88.53
N ASP A 212 10.43 -6.88 88.15
CA ASP A 212 10.85 -7.92 89.09
C ASP A 212 11.88 -7.41 90.11
N LEU A 213 12.83 -6.59 89.65
CA LEU A 213 13.82 -5.97 90.52
C LEU A 213 13.16 -4.99 91.52
N ALA A 214 12.24 -4.15 91.03
CA ALA A 214 11.51 -3.21 91.87
C ALA A 214 10.67 -3.93 92.93
N ILE A 215 10.00 -5.03 92.58
CA ILE A 215 9.24 -5.87 93.50
C ILE A 215 10.16 -6.44 94.59
N LYS A 216 11.29 -7.05 94.21
CA LYS A 216 12.26 -7.61 95.17
C LYS A 216 12.80 -6.57 96.14
N GLN A 217 13.12 -5.37 95.65
CA GLN A 217 13.58 -4.26 96.50
C GLN A 217 12.50 -3.79 97.48
N LEU A 218 11.26 -3.67 97.00
CA LEU A 218 10.12 -3.29 97.84
C LEU A 218 9.88 -4.33 98.94
N GLU A 219 9.85 -5.61 98.60
CA GLU A 219 9.71 -6.69 99.57
C GLU A 219 10.79 -6.64 100.66
N LEU A 220 12.05 -6.47 100.26
CA LEU A 220 13.18 -6.46 101.20
C LEU A 220 13.08 -5.26 102.16
N ARG A 221 12.68 -4.10 101.66
CA ARG A 221 12.41 -2.90 102.46
C ARG A 221 11.25 -3.10 103.42
N LEU A 222 10.16 -3.72 102.99
CA LEU A 222 9.00 -4.02 103.82
C LEU A 222 9.34 -5.05 104.92
N LYS A 223 10.06 -6.12 104.57
CA LYS A 223 10.56 -7.12 105.53
C LYS A 223 11.45 -6.48 106.59
N SER A 224 12.37 -5.60 106.19
CA SER A 224 13.23 -4.86 107.11
C SER A 224 12.44 -3.94 108.05
N LYS A 225 11.49 -3.15 107.51
CA LYS A 225 10.60 -2.31 108.34
C LYS A 225 9.78 -3.14 109.34
N TRP A 226 9.22 -4.25 108.89
CA TRP A 226 8.43 -5.14 109.75
C TRP A 226 9.27 -5.71 110.90
N ALA A 227 10.50 -6.15 110.61
CA ALA A 227 11.43 -6.62 111.62
C ALA A 227 11.78 -5.54 112.65
N ALA A 228 12.01 -4.29 112.20
CA ALA A 228 12.26 -3.16 113.09
C ALA A 228 11.05 -2.83 113.97
N THR A 229 9.84 -2.81 113.41
CA THR A 229 8.60 -2.57 114.15
C THR A 229 8.36 -3.64 115.22
N ARG A 230 8.66 -4.90 114.92
CA ARG A 230 8.52 -6.00 115.89
C ARG A 230 9.41 -5.82 117.12
N LEU A 231 10.58 -5.19 116.99
CA LEU A 231 11.46 -4.86 118.12
C LEU A 231 10.89 -3.79 119.05
N LEU A 232 9.85 -3.04 118.63
CA LEU A 232 9.18 -2.03 119.46
C LEU A 232 8.09 -2.64 120.38
N PHE A 233 7.75 -3.91 120.18
CA PHE A 233 6.70 -4.62 120.93
C PHE A 233 7.24 -5.72 121.86
N TYR A 234 8.56 -5.81 122.02
CA TYR A 234 9.28 -6.65 122.97
C TYR A 234 10.17 -5.78 123.85
#